data_AF-M3A975-F1
#
_entry.id   AF-M3A975-F1
#
_cell.length_a   1.000
_cell.length_b   1.000
_cell.length_c   1.000
_cell.angle_alpha   90.00
_cell.angle_beta   90.00
_cell.angle_gamma   90.00
#
_symmetry.space_group_name_H-M   'P 1'
#
loop_
_entity.id
_entity.type
_entity.pdbx_description
1 polymer ?
#
loop_
_entity_poly.entity_id
_entity_poly.type
_entity_poly.pdbx_seq_one_letter_code
_entity_poly.pdbx_strand_id
1 'polypeptide(L)'
;MRRLLWIIPAVLALLPLPARAETLEGKRIFIEFTYDPSTPELAAARKWGKAHFAKAQAAGRPVRLSVGRSRGTTLISLESVAICDRVKACPLLVFRDLTARPILETTSFQNVLIEYRDREIFLVIRLWEETTECRITTSGRSRCKKTPRDKTKPR
;
A
#
# COMPACT_ATOMS: atom_id res chain seq x y z
N MET A 1 25.27 0.14 -73.10
CA MET A 1 25.90 0.66 -71.86
C MET A 1 24.77 1.23 -70.99
N ARG A 2 24.17 0.44 -70.08
CA ARG A 2 24.46 0.40 -68.63
C ARG A 2 24.39 1.79 -67.96
N ARG A 3 23.25 2.12 -67.33
CA ARG A 3 23.08 2.73 -65.99
C ARG A 3 21.58 3.03 -65.76
N LEU A 4 20.92 2.33 -64.85
CA LEU A 4 20.80 2.64 -63.41
C LEU A 4 19.98 3.93 -63.16
N LEU A 5 18.71 3.81 -62.78
CA LEU A 5 18.24 4.09 -61.41
C LEU A 5 16.72 3.87 -61.34
N TRP A 6 16.33 2.79 -60.66
CA TRP A 6 15.00 2.62 -60.11
C TRP A 6 14.95 3.37 -58.78
N ILE A 7 14.01 4.31 -58.62
CA ILE A 7 13.65 4.85 -57.31
C ILE A 7 12.19 4.48 -57.09
N ILE A 8 11.98 3.36 -56.38
CA ILE A 8 10.67 2.97 -55.84
C ILE A 8 10.51 3.79 -54.56
N PRO A 9 9.54 4.71 -54.44
CA PRO A 9 9.21 5.26 -53.14
C PRO A 9 8.52 4.15 -52.34
N ALA A 10 9.19 3.72 -51.27
CA ALA A 10 8.66 2.82 -50.26
C ALA A 10 7.38 3.47 -49.68
N VAL A 11 6.23 2.98 -50.12
CA VAL A 11 4.94 3.26 -49.48
C VAL A 11 5.01 2.68 -48.08
N LEU A 12 5.20 3.59 -47.13
CA LEU A 12 5.21 3.35 -45.70
C LEU A 12 3.83 2.78 -45.33
N ALA A 13 3.73 1.45 -45.29
CA ALA A 13 2.56 0.76 -44.77
C ALA A 13 2.43 1.11 -43.29
N LEU A 14 1.55 2.08 -42.99
CA LEU A 14 1.00 2.27 -41.65
C LEU A 14 0.25 0.99 -41.26
N LEU A 15 0.97 0.06 -40.66
CA LEU A 15 0.37 -1.02 -39.89
C LEU A 15 -0.30 -0.37 -38.67
N PRO A 16 -1.64 -0.48 -38.50
CA PRO A 16 -2.26 -0.18 -37.23
C PRO A 16 -1.75 -1.23 -36.24
N LEU A 17 -0.75 -0.85 -35.45
CA LEU A 17 -0.37 -1.64 -34.28
C LEU A 17 -1.65 -1.81 -33.44
N PRO A 18 -2.00 -3.05 -33.04
CA PRO A 18 -3.08 -3.21 -32.09
C PRO A 18 -2.64 -2.44 -30.86
N ALA A 19 -3.44 -1.45 -30.46
CA ALA A 19 -3.35 -0.90 -29.13
C ALA A 19 -3.51 -2.10 -28.20
N ARG A 20 -2.37 -2.62 -27.71
CA ARG A 20 -2.36 -3.59 -26.64
C ARG A 20 -3.02 -2.86 -25.49
N ALA A 21 -4.30 -3.14 -25.31
CA ALA A 21 -4.92 -3.08 -24.02
C ALA A 21 -4.10 -4.06 -23.16
N GLU A 22 -3.01 -3.55 -22.58
CA GLU A 22 -2.44 -4.14 -21.39
C GLU A 22 -3.59 -4.15 -20.39
N THR A 23 -4.26 -5.28 -20.30
CA THR A 23 -5.01 -5.65 -19.11
C THR A 23 -4.01 -5.59 -17.97
N LEU A 24 -3.96 -4.44 -17.30
CA LEU A 24 -3.26 -4.23 -16.04
C LEU A 24 -3.98 -5.08 -14.99
N GLU A 25 -3.80 -6.39 -15.07
CA GLU A 25 -4.27 -7.34 -14.08
C GLU A 25 -3.46 -7.09 -12.80
N GLY A 26 -4.03 -6.24 -11.95
CA GLY A 26 -3.70 -6.06 -10.54
C GLY A 26 -2.24 -6.20 -10.15
N LYS A 27 -1.42 -5.15 -10.29
CA LYS A 27 -0.09 -5.15 -9.66
C LYS A 27 -0.27 -5.21 -8.13
N ARG A 28 0.08 -6.33 -7.52
CA ARG A 28 0.11 -6.50 -6.06
C ARG A 28 1.51 -6.22 -5.55
N ILE A 29 1.64 -5.37 -4.54
CA ILE A 29 2.91 -5.04 -3.91
C ILE A 29 2.82 -5.43 -2.44
N PHE A 30 3.72 -6.29 -1.98
CA PHE A 30 3.91 -6.56 -0.57
C PHE A 30 4.62 -5.36 0.07
N ILE A 31 4.08 -4.88 1.21
CA ILE A 31 4.69 -3.77 1.93
C ILE A 31 5.57 -4.33 3.04
N GLU A 32 6.87 -4.18 2.85
CA GLU A 32 7.85 -4.44 3.89
C GLU A 32 7.94 -3.23 4.82
N PHE A 33 7.64 -3.47 6.09
CA PHE A 33 7.82 -2.49 7.17
C PHE A 33 9.24 -2.58 7.71
N THR A 34 10.22 -2.26 6.86
CA THR A 34 11.65 -2.40 7.18
C THR A 34 12.37 -1.06 7.29
N TYR A 35 11.70 0.04 6.97
CA TYR A 35 12.31 1.37 7.00
C TYR A 35 12.16 2.03 8.36
N ASP A 36 13.23 2.68 8.81
CA ASP A 36 13.19 3.60 9.93
C ASP A 36 12.31 4.83 9.60
N PRO A 37 11.59 5.37 10.61
CA PRO A 37 10.75 6.54 10.44
C PRO A 37 11.60 7.81 10.33
N SER A 38 11.27 8.64 9.34
CA SER A 38 11.75 10.02 9.24
C SER A 38 11.12 10.92 10.31
N THR A 39 11.70 12.11 10.53
CA THR A 39 11.17 13.09 11.49
C THR A 39 9.68 13.42 11.29
N PRO A 40 9.18 13.66 10.06
CA PRO A 40 7.75 13.88 9.82
C PRO A 40 6.87 12.67 10.19
N GLU A 41 7.35 11.45 9.93
CA GLU A 41 6.63 10.22 10.24
C GLU A 41 6.58 9.96 11.74
N LEU A 42 7.68 10.22 12.46
CA LEU A 42 7.72 10.22 13.92
C LEU A 42 6.71 11.21 14.51
N ALA A 43 6.67 12.42 13.98
CA ALA A 43 5.75 13.47 14.44
C ALA A 43 4.28 13.06 14.19
N ALA A 44 3.97 12.55 12.99
CA ALA A 44 2.63 12.07 12.64
C ALA A 44 2.20 10.89 13.54
N ALA A 45 3.11 9.93 13.76
CA ALA A 45 2.86 8.78 14.63
C ALA A 45 2.56 9.20 16.07
N ARG A 46 3.35 10.13 16.64
CA ARG A 46 3.11 10.64 18.00
C ARG A 46 1.80 11.41 18.12
N LYS A 47 1.46 12.19 17.09
CA LYS A 47 0.22 12.99 17.05
C LYS A 47 -1.02 12.10 17.00
N TRP A 48 -1.05 11.15 16.07
CA TRP A 48 -2.24 10.34 15.79
C TRP A 48 -2.28 9.04 16.60
N GLY A 49 -1.13 8.43 16.87
CA GLY A 49 -1.01 7.23 17.69
C GLY A 49 -0.91 7.48 19.19
N LYS A 50 -1.29 8.66 19.70
CA LYS A 50 -1.09 9.09 21.11
C LYS A 50 -1.56 8.04 22.12
N ALA A 51 -2.71 7.41 21.88
CA ALA A 51 -3.26 6.36 22.75
C ALA A 51 -2.33 5.12 22.83
N HIS A 52 -1.72 4.74 21.71
CA HIS A 52 -0.78 3.62 21.65
C HIS A 52 0.51 3.94 22.41
N PHE A 53 1.07 5.15 22.22
CA PHE A 53 2.24 5.60 22.99
C PHE A 53 1.96 5.63 24.49
N ALA A 54 0.80 6.17 24.91
CA ALA A 54 0.41 6.19 26.32
C ALA A 54 0.32 4.76 26.90
N LYS A 55 -0.24 3.81 26.15
CA LYS A 55 -0.32 2.40 26.55
C LYS A 55 1.07 1.77 26.74
N ALA A 56 1.99 2.00 25.82
CA ALA A 56 3.35 1.48 25.94
C ALA A 56 4.13 2.13 27.08
N GLN A 57 3.99 3.44 27.27
CA GLN A 57 4.60 4.17 28.37
C GLN A 57 4.11 3.67 29.72
N ALA A 58 2.79 3.47 29.88
CA ALA A 58 2.21 2.90 31.11
C ALA A 58 2.73 1.48 31.41
N ALA A 59 3.08 0.72 30.36
CA ALA A 59 3.70 -0.60 30.48
C ALA A 59 5.23 -0.58 30.60
N GLY A 60 5.86 0.60 30.60
CA GLY A 60 7.33 0.73 30.64
C GLY A 60 8.04 0.12 29.43
N ARG A 61 7.37 0.04 28.25
CA ARG A 61 7.93 -0.57 27.05
C ARG A 61 8.23 0.47 25.97
N PRO A 62 9.38 0.39 25.28
CA PRO A 62 9.65 1.27 24.15
C PRO A 62 8.69 0.95 22.99
N VAL A 63 8.34 1.98 22.23
CA VAL A 63 7.64 1.86 20.95
C VAL A 63 8.68 1.99 19.85
N ARG A 64 8.78 0.97 19.02
CA ARG A 64 9.45 1.01 17.72
C ARG A 64 8.42 1.33 16.65
N LEU A 65 8.89 1.91 15.56
CA LEU A 65 8.06 2.31 14.45
C LEU A 65 8.73 1.77 13.21
N SER A 66 7.93 1.18 12.34
CA SER A 66 8.38 0.72 11.05
C SER A 66 7.48 1.31 9.98
N VAL A 67 8.10 1.70 8.86
CA VAL A 67 7.42 2.44 7.81
C VAL A 67 7.41 1.64 6.52
N GLY A 68 6.27 1.62 5.83
CA GLY A 68 6.14 1.20 4.45
C GLY A 68 5.72 2.38 3.57
N ARG A 69 6.25 2.49 2.36
CA ARG A 69 5.95 3.61 1.44
C ARG A 69 5.61 3.08 0.04
N SER A 70 4.54 3.58 -0.57
CA SER A 70 4.19 3.23 -1.95
C SER A 70 3.32 4.30 -2.62
N ARG A 71 3.75 4.81 -3.79
CA ARG A 71 3.02 5.79 -4.63
C ARG A 71 2.30 6.90 -3.82
N GLY A 72 3.07 7.59 -2.97
CA GLY A 72 2.56 8.69 -2.13
C GLY A 72 1.65 8.25 -0.98
N THR A 73 1.67 6.96 -0.63
CA THR A 73 1.02 6.43 0.58
C THR A 73 2.10 6.04 1.57
N THR A 74 1.99 6.54 2.80
CA THR A 74 2.86 6.18 3.90
C THR A 74 2.09 5.35 4.92
N LEU A 75 2.66 4.22 5.30
CA LEU A 75 2.12 3.25 6.23
C LEU A 75 3.05 3.24 7.43
N ILE A 76 2.53 3.49 8.64
CA ILE A 76 3.31 3.48 9.87
C ILE A 76 2.75 2.39 10.78
N SER A 77 3.56 1.38 11.04
CA SER A 77 3.30 0.33 12.01
C SER A 77 3.84 0.74 13.38
N LEU A 78 3.01 0.59 14.41
CA LEU A 78 3.37 0.89 15.81
C LEU A 78 3.79 -0.39 16.52
N GLU A 79 5.09 -0.64 16.62
CA GLU A 79 5.67 -1.85 17.18
C GLU A 79 5.98 -1.72 18.67
N SER A 80 5.22 -2.40 19.52
CA SER A 80 5.58 -2.59 20.93
C SER A 80 4.85 -3.81 21.46
N VAL A 81 5.47 -4.64 22.30
CA VAL A 81 4.79 -5.82 22.89
C VAL A 81 3.54 -5.41 23.72
N ALA A 82 3.51 -4.18 24.24
CA ALA A 82 2.34 -3.66 24.96
C ALA A 82 1.18 -3.24 24.01
N ILE A 83 1.50 -2.95 22.75
CA ILE A 83 0.57 -2.41 21.75
C ILE A 83 0.17 -3.50 20.74
N CYS A 84 1.17 -4.17 20.16
CA CYS A 84 1.03 -5.35 19.33
C CYS A 84 0.74 -6.55 20.21
N ASP A 85 -0.44 -7.13 20.03
CA ASP A 85 -0.73 -8.46 20.53
C ASP A 85 -0.07 -9.45 19.58
N ARG A 86 0.83 -10.33 20.05
CA ARG A 86 1.45 -11.34 19.16
C ARG A 86 0.42 -12.26 18.51
N VAL A 87 -0.77 -12.39 19.11
CA VAL A 87 -1.89 -13.18 18.59
C VAL A 87 -2.80 -12.34 17.69
N LYS A 88 -2.94 -11.02 17.89
CA LYS A 88 -3.88 -10.18 17.11
C LYS A 88 -3.22 -9.16 16.17
N ALA A 89 -1.89 -9.06 16.22
CA ALA A 89 -1.02 -8.23 15.41
C ALA A 89 -0.90 -6.75 15.83
N CYS A 90 -0.23 -5.92 15.02
CA CYS A 90 0.14 -4.54 15.37
C CYS A 90 -0.88 -3.51 14.85
N PRO A 91 -0.95 -2.29 15.44
CA PRO A 91 -1.71 -1.19 14.86
C PRO A 91 -1.01 -0.55 13.66
N LEU A 92 -1.83 -0.08 12.72
CA LEU A 92 -1.40 0.57 11.48
C LEU A 92 -2.08 1.92 11.32
N LEU A 93 -1.26 2.93 11.01
CA LEU A 93 -1.70 4.24 10.56
C LEU A 93 -1.36 4.39 9.08
N VAL A 94 -2.32 4.82 8.26
CA VAL A 94 -2.13 5.01 6.81
C VAL A 94 -2.39 6.45 6.44
N PHE A 95 -1.46 7.02 5.67
CA PHE A 95 -1.48 8.42 5.28
C PHE A 95 -1.33 8.58 3.76
N ARG A 96 -2.05 9.56 3.21
CA ARG A 96 -1.73 10.18 1.90
C ARG A 96 -0.99 11.50 2.07
N ASP A 97 -1.21 12.14 3.21
CA ASP A 97 -0.52 13.34 3.66
C ASP A 97 -0.29 13.20 5.17
N LEU A 98 0.98 13.29 5.59
CA LEU A 98 1.39 13.14 7.00
C LEU A 98 0.97 14.34 7.86
N THR A 99 0.66 15.49 7.24
CA THR A 99 0.19 16.68 7.96
C THR A 99 -1.29 16.56 8.35
N ALA A 100 -2.05 15.74 7.63
CA ALA A 100 -3.46 15.48 7.84
C ALA A 100 -3.71 14.28 8.78
N ARG A 101 -4.99 13.98 9.02
CA ARG A 101 -5.42 12.76 9.73
C ARG A 101 -5.11 11.52 8.91
N PRO A 102 -4.79 10.38 9.55
CA PRO A 102 -4.66 9.12 8.84
C PRO A 102 -5.98 8.81 8.14
N ILE A 103 -5.88 8.37 6.89
CA ILE A 103 -7.04 7.92 6.10
C ILE A 103 -7.55 6.56 6.58
N LEU A 104 -6.69 5.79 7.25
CA LEU A 104 -7.05 4.57 7.96
C LEU A 104 -6.25 4.49 9.27
N GLU A 105 -6.97 4.21 10.34
CA GLU A 105 -6.42 3.80 11.63
C GLU A 105 -7.05 2.44 11.95
N THR A 106 -6.23 1.40 11.99
CA THR A 106 -6.67 0.06 12.35
C THR A 106 -5.78 -0.51 13.44
N THR A 107 -6.38 -1.27 14.35
CA THR A 107 -5.72 -1.74 15.56
C THR A 107 -5.04 -3.10 15.40
N SER A 108 -5.15 -3.74 14.23
CA SER A 108 -4.69 -5.13 14.04
C SER A 108 -4.44 -5.47 12.56
N PHE A 109 -3.17 -5.66 12.17
CA PHE A 109 -2.79 -6.26 10.88
C PHE A 109 -1.57 -7.19 11.04
N GLN A 110 -1.56 -8.33 10.34
CA GLN A 110 -0.36 -9.18 10.24
C GLN A 110 0.44 -8.86 8.98
N ASN A 111 -0.25 -8.77 7.85
CA ASN A 111 0.35 -8.50 6.56
C ASN A 111 -0.49 -7.48 5.80
N VAL A 112 0.19 -6.64 5.02
CA VAL A 112 -0.44 -5.59 4.23
C VAL A 112 0.07 -5.66 2.81
N LEU A 113 -0.88 -5.71 1.88
CA LEU A 113 -0.63 -5.65 0.45
C LEU A 113 -1.27 -4.39 -0.11
N ILE A 114 -0.62 -3.76 -1.07
CA ILE A 114 -1.23 -2.73 -1.89
C ILE A 114 -1.56 -3.35 -3.24
N GLU A 115 -2.85 -3.33 -3.60
CA GLU A 115 -3.34 -3.75 -4.90
C GLU A 115 -3.80 -2.53 -5.69
N TYR A 116 -3.28 -2.41 -6.91
CA TYR A 116 -3.73 -1.40 -7.86
C TYR A 116 -4.80 -2.03 -8.75
N ARG A 117 -6.06 -1.61 -8.61
CA ARG A 117 -7.19 -2.10 -9.42
C ARG A 117 -7.70 -0.95 -10.27
N ASP A 118 -7.44 -1.00 -11.57
CA ASP A 118 -7.74 0.08 -12.52
C ASP A 118 -7.18 1.44 -12.07
N ARG A 119 -8.05 2.32 -11.58
CA ARG A 119 -7.71 3.68 -11.09
C ARG A 119 -7.74 3.80 -9.57
N GLU A 120 -8.03 2.71 -8.87
CA GLU A 120 -8.21 2.67 -7.43
C GLU A 120 -7.03 1.96 -6.76
N ILE A 121 -6.67 2.42 -5.57
CA ILE A 121 -5.65 1.80 -4.73
C ILE A 121 -6.39 1.10 -3.60
N PHE A 122 -6.16 -0.20 -3.45
CA PHE A 122 -6.69 -1.00 -2.35
C PHE A 122 -5.57 -1.40 -1.42
N LEU A 123 -5.83 -1.25 -0.13
CA LEU A 123 -5.02 -1.82 0.93
C LEU A 123 -5.68 -3.12 1.37
N VAL A 124 -5.02 -4.25 1.09
CA VAL A 124 -5.50 -5.57 1.48
C VAL A 124 -4.78 -5.96 2.76
N ILE A 125 -5.51 -5.85 3.85
CA ILE A 125 -5.05 -6.13 5.21
C ILE A 125 -5.44 -7.57 5.55
N ARG A 126 -4.45 -8.39 5.87
CA ARG A 126 -4.68 -9.78 6.27
C ARG A 126 -4.46 -9.93 7.77
N LEU A 127 -5.40 -10.62 8.41
CA LEU A 127 -5.34 -11.00 9.81
C LEU A 127 -5.91 -12.43 9.93
N TRP A 128 -5.03 -13.42 10.07
CA TRP A 128 -5.41 -14.84 10.11
C TRP A 128 -6.21 -15.28 8.87
N GLU A 129 -7.48 -15.65 9.08
CA GLU A 129 -8.43 -16.07 8.05
C GLU A 129 -9.34 -14.92 7.59
N GLU A 130 -9.19 -13.73 8.17
CA GLU A 130 -9.90 -12.53 7.73
C GLU A 130 -9.05 -11.70 6.76
N THR A 131 -9.67 -11.26 5.67
CA THR A 131 -9.10 -10.24 4.79
C THR A 131 -9.99 -9.00 4.85
N THR A 132 -9.38 -7.83 5.02
CA THR A 132 -10.08 -6.56 4.93
C THR A 132 -9.50 -5.78 3.77
N GLU A 133 -10.33 -5.45 2.80
CA GLU A 133 -9.94 -4.60 1.69
C GLU A 133 -10.39 -3.18 1.97
N CYS A 134 -9.44 -2.26 2.07
CA CYS A 134 -9.69 -0.85 2.28
C CYS A 134 -9.37 -0.07 1.01
N ARG A 135 -10.39 0.49 0.37
CA ARG A 135 -10.20 1.41 -0.75
C ARG A 135 -9.60 2.71 -0.24
N ILE A 136 -8.42 3.04 -0.74
CA ILE A 136 -7.68 4.27 -0.44
C ILE A 136 -8.18 5.38 -1.35
N THR A 137 -8.81 6.39 -0.76
CA THR A 137 -9.29 7.57 -1.51
C THR A 137 -8.30 8.73 -1.37
N THR A 138 -8.27 9.62 -2.35
CA THR A 138 -7.43 10.82 -2.34
C THR A 138 -7.95 11.91 -1.39
N SER A 139 -9.24 11.95 -1.11
CA SER A 139 -9.90 13.07 -0.42
C SER A 139 -10.62 12.70 0.89
N GLY A 140 -10.41 11.50 1.44
CA GLY A 140 -11.11 11.11 2.66
C GLY A 140 -10.65 9.80 3.30
N ARG A 141 -11.38 9.40 4.35
CA ARG A 141 -11.19 8.11 5.03
C ARG A 141 -11.33 6.95 4.06
N SER A 142 -10.52 5.92 4.23
CA SER A 142 -10.62 4.70 3.45
C SER A 142 -11.94 3.99 3.72
N ARG A 143 -12.53 3.39 2.68
CA ARG A 143 -13.73 2.54 2.82
C ARG A 143 -13.29 1.09 2.89
N CYS A 144 -13.53 0.44 4.03
CA CYS A 144 -13.10 -0.93 4.27
C CYS A 144 -14.27 -1.91 4.18
N LYS A 145 -14.02 -3.06 3.56
CA LYS A 145 -14.95 -4.19 3.50
C LYS A 145 -14.21 -5.45 3.93
N LYS A 146 -14.82 -6.21 4.84
CA LYS A 146 -14.36 -7.56 5.17
C LYS A 146 -14.70 -8.49 4.00
N THR A 147 -13.71 -9.23 3.55
CA THR A 147 -13.87 -10.27 2.53
C THR A 147 -13.45 -11.61 3.14
N PRO A 148 -14.21 -12.69 2.91
CA PRO A 148 -13.75 -14.03 3.21
C PRO A 148 -12.43 -14.26 2.48
N ARG A 149 -11.45 -14.83 3.16
CA ARG A 149 -10.18 -15.18 2.53
C ARG A 149 -10.45 -16.15 1.38
N ASP A 150 -10.15 -15.72 0.16
CA ASP A 150 -10.25 -16.57 -1.03
C ASP A 150 -9.23 -17.70 -0.90
N LYS A 151 -9.70 -18.91 -0.58
CA LYS A 151 -8.87 -20.11 -0.39
C LYS A 151 -8.25 -20.61 -1.69
N THR A 152 -8.62 -20.02 -2.83
CA THR A 152 -8.32 -20.51 -4.17
C THR A 152 -7.06 -19.90 -4.79
N LYS A 153 -6.44 -18.89 -4.17
CA LYS A 153 -5.19 -18.29 -4.67
C LYS A 153 -3.99 -18.65 -3.77
N PRO A 154 -2.92 -19.26 -4.33
CA PRO A 154 -1.75 -19.67 -3.56
C PRO A 154 -1.00 -18.47 -2.97
N ARG A 155 -0.24 -18.77 -1.91
CA ARG A 155 0.51 -17.83 -1.07
C ARG A 155 1.60 -17.09 -1.84
#